data_AF-A0A0B2BSH3-F1
#
_entry.id   AF-A0A0B2BSH3-F1
#
_cell.length_a   1.000
_cell.length_b   1.000
_cell.length_c   1.000
_cell.angle_alpha   90.00
_cell.angle_beta   90.00
_cell.angle_gamma   90.00
#
_symmetry.space_group_name_H-M   'P 1'
#
loop_
_entity.id
_entity.type
_entity.pdbx_description
1 polymer ?
#
loop_
_entity_poly.entity_id
_entity_poly.type
_entity_poly.pdbx_seq_one_letter_code
_entity_poly.pdbx_strand_id
1 'polypeptide(L)'
;MHCPYCRHTDTRVLDSRVADDGGAIKRRRTCTECNKRFTTVEQIQLTVCKRSGASEPFSRDKAVAGVRKACKGRPVSEDDLARLGQAVEHALRASGGAEVSSHEVGLAVLEPLKALDKVAYLRFASVYKNFADVADFADEIAELMAADADCDLVKESESTKHS
;
A
#
# COMPACT_ATOMS: atom_id res chain seq x y z
N MET A 1 -12.75 19.00 18.63
CA MET A 1 -11.36 18.48 18.72
C MET A 1 -10.74 19.09 19.96
N HIS A 2 -10.18 18.27 20.86
CA HIS A 2 -9.65 18.75 22.14
C HIS A 2 -8.18 19.17 22.00
N CYS A 3 -7.76 20.20 22.72
CA CYS A 3 -6.35 20.58 22.82
C CYS A 3 -5.56 19.45 23.51
N PRO A 4 -4.47 18.93 22.92
CA PRO A 4 -3.69 17.85 23.52
C PRO A 4 -2.95 18.26 24.81
N TYR A 5 -2.85 19.56 25.10
CA TYR A 5 -2.10 20.09 26.25
C TYR A 5 -2.98 20.42 27.46
N CYS A 6 -4.12 21.09 27.24
CA CYS A 6 -5.02 21.54 28.32
C CYS A 6 -6.43 20.92 28.23
N ARG A 7 -6.69 20.08 27.22
CA ARG A 7 -7.98 19.42 26.96
C ARG A 7 -9.16 20.34 26.67
N HIS A 8 -8.94 21.65 26.54
CA HIS A 8 -9.95 22.60 26.11
C HIS A 8 -10.54 22.21 24.74
N THR A 9 -11.86 22.35 24.59
CA THR A 9 -12.61 21.90 23.42
C THR A 9 -12.54 22.87 22.24
N ASP A 10 -12.25 24.14 22.51
CA ASP A 10 -12.23 25.19 21.50
C ASP A 10 -10.84 25.37 20.89
N THR A 11 -10.74 25.14 19.58
CA THR A 11 -9.47 25.13 18.84
C THR A 11 -9.69 25.76 17.47
N ARG A 12 -8.85 26.74 17.11
CA ARG A 12 -8.94 27.46 15.84
C ARG A 12 -8.04 26.82 14.80
N VAL A 13 -8.58 26.52 13.62
CA VAL A 13 -7.79 26.08 12.45
C VAL A 13 -7.06 27.29 11.85
N LEU A 14 -5.74 27.18 11.69
CA LEU A 14 -4.88 28.21 11.11
C LEU A 14 -4.60 27.96 9.63
N ASP A 15 -4.31 26.71 9.27
CA ASP A 15 -3.91 26.31 7.93
C ASP A 15 -4.38 24.88 7.68
N SER A 16 -4.76 24.58 6.45
CA SER A 16 -5.25 23.28 6.01
C SER A 16 -4.57 22.91 4.71
N ARG A 17 -3.87 21.77 4.70
CA ARG A 17 -3.16 21.27 3.52
C ARG A 17 -3.56 19.84 3.23
N VAL A 18 -3.63 19.52 1.95
CA VAL A 18 -3.74 18.13 1.49
C VAL A 18 -2.39 17.45 1.72
N ALA A 19 -2.41 16.21 2.20
CA ALA A 19 -1.26 15.35 2.41
C ALA A 19 -1.56 13.94 1.91
N ASP A 20 -0.53 13.09 1.82
CA ASP A 20 -0.62 11.71 1.34
C ASP A 20 -1.36 11.59 0.00
N ASP A 21 -0.96 12.41 -0.98
CA ASP A 21 -1.51 12.45 -2.34
C ASP A 21 -3.03 12.61 -2.43
N GLY A 22 -3.65 13.32 -1.47
CA GLY A 22 -5.11 13.49 -1.41
C GLY A 22 -5.80 12.65 -0.36
N GLY A 23 -5.11 11.65 0.20
CA GLY A 23 -5.67 10.72 1.17
C GLY A 23 -5.80 11.27 2.59
N ALA A 24 -5.20 12.44 2.87
CA ALA A 24 -5.19 13.08 4.18
C ALA A 24 -5.36 14.59 4.10
N ILE A 25 -5.92 15.18 5.15
CA ILE A 25 -5.90 16.62 5.40
C ILE A 25 -5.13 16.89 6.69
N LYS A 26 -3.99 17.57 6.56
CA LYS A 26 -3.23 18.09 7.70
C LYS A 26 -3.73 19.48 8.05
N ARG A 27 -4.25 19.66 9.26
CA ARG A 27 -4.72 20.95 9.78
C ARG A 27 -3.85 21.41 10.92
N ARG A 28 -3.26 22.61 10.78
CA ARG A 28 -2.56 23.29 11.88
C ARG A 28 -3.58 24.02 12.73
N ARG A 29 -3.65 23.75 14.02
CA ARG A 29 -4.61 24.31 14.97
C ARG A 29 -3.89 25.07 16.09
N THR A 30 -4.58 26.05 16.67
CA THR A 30 -4.18 26.78 17.90
C THR A 30 -5.29 26.64 18.93
N CYS A 31 -4.92 26.37 20.19
CA CYS A 31 -5.87 26.43 21.31
C CYS A 31 -6.15 27.88 21.73
N THR A 32 -7.41 28.22 22.00
CA THR A 32 -7.84 29.56 22.42
C THR A 32 -7.49 29.87 23.88
N GLU A 33 -7.32 28.85 24.73
CA GLU A 33 -6.99 29.00 26.15
C GLU A 33 -5.47 29.07 26.38
N CYS A 34 -4.73 28.01 26.04
CA CYS A 34 -3.29 27.94 26.31
C CYS A 34 -2.40 28.46 25.17
N ASN A 35 -2.99 28.94 24.06
CA ASN A 35 -2.30 29.46 22.88
C ASN A 35 -1.30 28.51 22.18
N LYS A 36 -1.21 27.24 22.60
CA LYS A 36 -0.32 26.24 21.99
C LYS A 36 -0.82 25.82 20.60
N ARG A 37 0.13 25.56 19.71
CA ARG A 37 -0.09 25.09 18.33
C ARG A 37 0.10 23.59 18.26
N PHE A 38 -0.73 22.91 17.47
CA PHE A 38 -0.60 21.48 17.19
C PHE A 38 -1.16 21.16 15.78
N THR A 39 -0.81 20.00 15.24
CA THR A 39 -1.28 19.56 13.92
C THR A 39 -2.16 18.33 14.09
N THR A 40 -3.32 18.35 13.44
CA THR A 40 -4.20 17.18 13.33
C THR A 40 -4.14 16.64 11.92
N VAL A 41 -4.12 15.31 11.78
CA VAL A 41 -4.21 14.63 10.49
C VAL A 41 -5.58 13.96 10.43
N GLU A 42 -6.38 14.35 9.45
CA GLU A 42 -7.69 13.75 9.20
C GLU A 42 -7.57 12.87 7.96
N GLN A 43 -7.90 11.59 8.11
CA GLN A 43 -7.85 10.59 7.05
C GLN A 43 -9.11 9.74 7.09
N ILE A 44 -9.57 9.30 5.92
CA ILE A 44 -10.56 8.24 5.83
C ILE A 44 -9.92 6.97 6.40
N GLN A 45 -10.59 6.34 7.35
CA GLN A 45 -10.11 5.13 7.98
C GLN A 45 -10.48 3.93 7.10
N LEU A 46 -9.46 3.29 6.52
CA LEU A 46 -9.62 2.02 5.82
C LEU A 46 -9.67 0.89 6.85
N THR A 47 -10.69 0.05 6.76
CA THR A 47 -10.90 -1.08 7.67
C THR A 47 -10.68 -2.39 6.94
N VAL A 48 -9.97 -3.32 7.58
CA VAL A 48 -9.73 -4.67 7.06
C VAL A 48 -10.58 -5.67 7.82
N CYS A 49 -11.42 -6.41 7.08
CA CYS A 49 -12.18 -7.54 7.62
C CYS A 49 -11.39 -8.83 7.45
N LYS A 50 -11.03 -9.42 8.59
CA LYS A 50 -10.32 -10.71 8.64
C LYS A 50 -11.27 -11.85 8.31
N ARG A 51 -10.68 -12.98 7.88
CA ARG A 51 -11.40 -14.25 7.72
C ARG A 51 -12.16 -14.72 8.96
N SER A 52 -11.72 -14.30 10.15
CA SER A 52 -12.39 -14.59 11.42
C SER A 52 -13.64 -13.73 11.68
N GLY A 53 -13.98 -12.79 10.79
CA GLY A 53 -15.06 -11.82 10.99
C GLY A 53 -14.68 -10.61 11.85
N ALA A 54 -13.44 -10.53 12.34
CA ALA A 54 -12.96 -9.37 13.08
C ALA A 54 -12.53 -8.25 12.12
N SER A 55 -12.93 -7.02 12.41
CA SER A 55 -12.53 -5.83 11.66
C SER A 55 -11.44 -5.07 12.42
N GLU A 56 -10.40 -4.65 11.73
CA GLU A 56 -9.34 -3.80 12.29
C GLU A 56 -8.91 -2.71 11.32
N PRO A 57 -8.37 -1.57 11.81
CA PRO A 57 -7.82 -0.55 10.91
C PRO A 57 -6.69 -1.14 10.05
N PHE A 58 -6.66 -0.76 8.77
CA PHE A 58 -5.58 -1.10 7.86
C PHE A 58 -4.24 -0.58 8.40
N SER A 59 -3.20 -1.40 8.30
CA SER A 59 -1.83 -1.06 8.67
C SER A 59 -0.89 -1.54 7.57
N ARG A 60 -0.08 -0.62 7.04
CA ARG A 60 0.96 -0.94 6.04
C ARG A 60 1.90 -2.02 6.54
N ASP A 61 2.35 -1.91 7.80
CA ASP A 61 3.28 -2.87 8.40
C ASP A 61 2.71 -4.29 8.41
N LYS A 62 1.41 -4.45 8.65
CA LYS A 62 0.74 -5.75 8.61
C LYS A 62 0.62 -6.30 7.19
N ALA A 63 0.28 -5.45 6.22
CA ALA A 63 0.22 -5.85 4.81
C ALA A 63 1.61 -6.31 4.31
N VAL A 64 2.65 -5.60 4.70
CA VAL A 64 4.04 -5.87 4.30
C VAL A 64 4.66 -7.03 5.09
N ALA A 65 4.20 -7.34 6.30
CA ALA A 65 4.75 -8.44 7.10
C ALA A 65 4.69 -9.80 6.37
N GLY A 66 3.61 -10.06 5.62
CA GLY A 66 3.49 -11.26 4.77
C GLY A 66 4.48 -11.24 3.61
N VAL A 67 4.67 -10.08 2.98
CA VAL A 67 5.62 -9.86 1.88
C VAL A 67 7.05 -10.07 2.33
N ARG A 68 7.43 -9.56 3.50
CA ARG A 68 8.77 -9.72 4.07
C ARG A 68 9.19 -11.19 4.15
N LYS A 69 8.24 -12.09 4.45
CA LYS A 69 8.50 -13.54 4.46
C LYS A 69 8.78 -14.08 3.06
N ALA A 70 8.04 -13.64 2.04
CA ALA A 70 8.24 -14.03 0.65
C ALA A 70 9.57 -13.50 0.07
N CYS A 71 9.98 -12.29 0.48
CA CYS A 71 11.22 -11.62 0.07
C CYS A 71 12.48 -12.15 0.78
N LYS A 72 12.39 -13.13 1.68
CA LYS A 72 13.57 -13.65 2.40
C LYS A 72 14.62 -14.21 1.42
N GLY A 73 15.84 -13.67 1.50
CA GLY A 73 16.96 -14.04 0.63
C GLY A 73 16.92 -13.42 -0.78
N ARG A 74 16.09 -12.39 -1.00
CA ARG A 74 16.03 -11.61 -2.23
C ARG A 74 16.67 -10.22 -2.03
N PRO A 75 17.12 -9.55 -3.10
CA PRO A 75 17.68 -8.20 -3.03
C PRO A 75 16.58 -7.14 -2.87
N VAL A 76 15.80 -7.23 -1.79
CA VAL A 76 14.71 -6.31 -1.47
C VAL A 76 15.02 -5.61 -0.16
N SER A 77 15.12 -4.28 -0.19
CA SER A 77 15.39 -3.46 0.98
C SER A 77 14.12 -3.15 1.77
N GLU A 78 14.28 -2.72 3.03
CA GLU A 78 13.14 -2.26 3.84
C GLU A 78 12.50 -0.99 3.25
N ASP A 79 13.28 -0.14 2.56
CA ASP A 79 12.74 1.02 1.84
C ASP A 79 11.85 0.60 0.67
N ASP A 80 12.21 -0.46 -0.05
CA ASP A 80 11.37 -1.01 -1.13
C ASP A 80 10.05 -1.55 -0.57
N LEU A 81 10.11 -2.24 0.57
CA LEU A 81 8.93 -2.75 1.27
C LEU A 81 8.04 -1.61 1.77
N ALA A 82 8.61 -0.51 2.25
CA ALA A 82 7.86 0.68 2.65
C ALA A 82 7.14 1.33 1.46
N ARG A 83 7.83 1.46 0.31
CA ARG A 83 7.23 1.96 -0.95
C ARG A 83 6.13 1.03 -1.45
N LEU A 84 6.33 -0.28 -1.36
CA LEU A 84 5.31 -1.28 -1.69
C LEU A 84 4.07 -1.11 -0.79
N GLY A 85 4.25 -0.98 0.53
CA GLY A 85 3.15 -0.76 1.45
C GLY A 85 2.34 0.52 1.15
N GLN A 86 3.01 1.58 0.71
CA GLN A 86 2.34 2.80 0.25
C GLN A 86 1.55 2.58 -1.04
N ALA A 87 2.12 1.87 -2.02
CA ALA A 87 1.44 1.56 -3.28
C ALA A 87 0.18 0.71 -3.05
N VAL A 88 0.27 -0.27 -2.15
CA VAL A 88 -0.87 -1.12 -1.75
C VAL A 88 -1.97 -0.30 -1.09
N GLU A 89 -1.63 0.58 -0.14
CA GLU A 89 -2.64 1.44 0.48
C GLU A 89 -3.31 2.36 -0.56
N HIS A 90 -2.53 2.93 -1.47
CA HIS A 90 -3.06 3.79 -2.52
C HIS A 90 -4.04 3.00 -3.42
N ALA A 91 -3.68 1.79 -3.84
CA ALA A 91 -4.56 0.92 -4.62
C ALA A 91 -5.85 0.56 -3.87
N LEU A 92 -5.75 0.23 -2.59
CA LEU A 92 -6.91 -0.09 -1.75
C LEU A 92 -7.82 1.13 -1.52
N ARG A 93 -7.27 2.33 -1.42
CA ARG A 93 -8.07 3.56 -1.31
C ARG A 93 -8.72 3.94 -2.64
N ALA A 94 -8.01 3.73 -3.74
CA ALA A 94 -8.52 4.01 -5.09
C ALA A 94 -9.70 3.10 -5.49
N SER A 95 -9.82 1.91 -4.89
CA SER A 95 -10.99 1.04 -5.09
C SER A 95 -12.29 1.61 -4.48
N GLY A 96 -12.19 2.63 -3.61
CA GLY A 96 -13.34 3.32 -3.02
C GLY A 96 -14.01 2.60 -1.84
N GLY A 97 -13.52 1.42 -1.45
CA GLY A 97 -14.04 0.68 -0.31
C GLY A 97 -13.58 1.27 1.02
N ALA A 98 -14.51 1.61 1.91
CA ALA A 98 -14.19 1.93 3.31
C ALA A 98 -13.77 0.68 4.11
N GLU A 99 -14.19 -0.49 3.63
CA GLU A 99 -13.96 -1.80 4.23
C GLU A 99 -13.47 -2.76 3.14
N VAL A 100 -12.36 -3.44 3.40
CA VAL A 100 -11.73 -4.40 2.48
C VAL A 100 -11.47 -5.71 3.20
N SER A 101 -11.62 -6.83 2.52
CA SER A 101 -11.29 -8.13 3.10
C SER A 101 -9.77 -8.32 3.19
N SER A 102 -9.32 -9.15 4.13
CA SER A 102 -7.89 -9.52 4.21
C SER A 102 -7.39 -10.22 2.94
N HIS A 103 -8.30 -10.84 2.17
CA HIS A 103 -7.98 -11.45 0.89
C HIS A 103 -7.69 -10.40 -0.18
N GLU A 104 -8.53 -9.37 -0.30
CA GLU A 104 -8.30 -8.25 -1.24
C GLU A 104 -7.02 -7.48 -0.93
N VAL A 105 -6.67 -7.33 0.35
CA VAL A 105 -5.35 -6.77 0.73
C VAL A 105 -4.21 -7.61 0.17
N GLY A 106 -4.31 -8.93 0.25
CA GLY A 106 -3.31 -9.84 -0.35
C GLY A 106 -3.25 -9.74 -1.87
N LEU A 107 -4.39 -9.60 -2.54
CA LEU A 107 -4.42 -9.40 -3.99
C LEU A 107 -3.82 -8.04 -4.40
N ALA A 108 -4.09 -6.97 -3.64
CA ALA A 108 -3.53 -5.64 -3.90
C ALA A 108 -2.00 -5.59 -3.76
N VAL A 109 -1.41 -6.50 -2.99
CA VAL A 109 0.05 -6.66 -2.85
C VAL A 109 0.71 -7.28 -4.07
N LEU A 110 -0.01 -8.11 -4.83
CA LEU A 110 0.55 -8.90 -5.93
C LEU A 110 1.13 -8.01 -7.03
N GLU A 111 0.40 -6.99 -7.48
CA GLU A 111 0.83 -6.14 -8.59
C GLU A 111 2.11 -5.34 -8.25
N PRO A 112 2.20 -4.60 -7.12
CA PRO A 112 3.44 -3.93 -6.73
C PRO A 112 4.60 -4.90 -6.47
N LEU A 113 4.32 -6.10 -5.94
CA LEU A 113 5.35 -7.10 -5.68
C LEU A 113 5.88 -7.72 -6.97
N LYS A 114 5.04 -7.91 -8.00
CA LYS A 114 5.42 -8.41 -9.32
C LYS A 114 6.46 -7.50 -9.98
N ALA A 115 6.24 -6.18 -9.88
CA ALA A 115 7.19 -5.18 -10.38
C ALA A 115 8.50 -5.14 -9.57
N LEU A 116 8.44 -5.42 -8.27
CA LEU A 116 9.61 -5.39 -7.38
C LEU A 116 10.49 -6.63 -7.50
N ASP A 117 9.89 -7.83 -7.40
CA ASP A 117 10.62 -9.09 -7.46
C ASP A 117 9.69 -10.26 -7.84
N LYS A 118 9.90 -10.83 -9.04
CA LYS A 118 9.07 -11.92 -9.58
C LYS A 118 9.13 -13.21 -8.78
N VAL A 119 10.25 -13.50 -8.12
CA VAL A 119 10.39 -14.72 -7.32
C VAL A 119 9.63 -14.58 -6.01
N ALA A 120 9.74 -13.43 -5.35
CA ALA A 120 8.94 -13.09 -4.17
C ALA A 120 7.45 -13.03 -4.52
N TYR A 121 7.10 -12.50 -5.70
CA TYR A 121 5.76 -12.55 -6.24
C TYR A 121 5.23 -13.98 -6.32
N LEU A 122 5.93 -14.92 -6.99
CA LEU A 122 5.48 -16.31 -7.10
C LEU A 122 5.29 -16.99 -5.73
N ARG A 123 6.21 -16.75 -4.79
CA ARG A 123 6.12 -17.26 -3.41
C ARG A 123 4.93 -16.70 -2.63
N PHE A 124 4.56 -15.45 -2.90
CA PHE A 124 3.44 -14.80 -2.25
C PHE A 124 2.12 -15.21 -2.92
N ALA A 125 2.09 -15.20 -4.25
CA ALA A 125 0.99 -15.64 -5.09
C ALA A 125 0.58 -17.07 -4.73
N SER A 126 1.52 -17.99 -4.45
CA SER A 126 1.18 -19.36 -4.07
C SER A 126 0.24 -19.50 -2.85
N VAL A 127 0.15 -18.47 -2.01
CA VAL A 127 -0.72 -18.46 -0.82
C VAL A 127 -2.09 -17.83 -1.10
N TYR A 128 -2.15 -16.87 -2.03
CA TYR A 128 -3.33 -16.03 -2.27
C TYR A 128 -4.02 -16.32 -3.60
N LYS A 129 -3.28 -16.74 -4.63
CA LYS A 129 -3.83 -17.36 -5.83
C LYS A 129 -3.97 -18.85 -5.54
N ASN A 130 -5.15 -19.40 -5.81
CA ASN A 130 -5.51 -20.78 -5.49
C ASN A 130 -4.93 -21.75 -6.53
N PHE A 131 -3.60 -21.83 -6.63
CA PHE A 131 -2.91 -22.78 -7.51
C PHE A 131 -3.27 -24.21 -7.08
N ALA A 132 -3.94 -24.95 -7.96
CA ALA A 132 -4.38 -26.31 -7.71
C ALA A 132 -3.32 -27.34 -8.13
N ASP A 133 -2.55 -27.04 -9.18
CA ASP A 133 -1.54 -27.95 -9.73
C ASP A 133 -0.26 -27.23 -10.18
N VAL A 134 0.70 -28.02 -10.67
CA VAL A 134 1.98 -27.52 -11.19
C VAL A 134 1.80 -26.81 -12.54
N ALA A 135 0.73 -27.11 -13.28
CA ALA A 135 0.45 -26.45 -14.56
C ALA A 135 0.05 -25.00 -14.34
N ASP A 136 -0.76 -24.70 -13.32
CA ASP A 136 -1.11 -23.32 -12.94
C ASP A 136 0.15 -22.49 -12.63
N PHE A 137 1.17 -23.09 -12.01
CA PHE A 137 2.46 -22.43 -11.80
C PHE A 137 3.22 -22.18 -13.10
N ALA A 138 3.22 -23.15 -14.02
CA ALA A 138 3.89 -23.03 -15.30
C ALA A 138 3.26 -21.92 -16.15
N ASP A 139 1.93 -21.83 -16.15
CA ASP A 139 1.17 -20.79 -16.84
C ASP A 139 1.49 -19.40 -16.29
N GLU A 140 1.51 -19.24 -14.96
CA GLU A 140 1.88 -17.97 -14.32
C GLU A 140 3.33 -17.58 -14.63
N ILE A 141 4.26 -18.54 -14.67
CA ILE A 141 5.65 -18.29 -15.07
C ILE A 141 5.71 -17.86 -16.54
N ALA A 142 4.95 -18.52 -17.42
CA ALA A 142 4.90 -18.17 -18.83
C ALA A 142 4.37 -16.74 -19.03
N GLU A 143 3.34 -16.33 -18.31
CA GLU A 143 2.83 -14.96 -18.32
C GLU A 143 3.89 -13.95 -17.84
N LEU A 144 4.65 -14.28 -16.79
CA LEU A 144 5.74 -13.43 -16.29
C LEU A 144 6.85 -13.26 -17.34
N MET A 145 7.19 -14.33 -18.06
CA MET A 145 8.20 -14.30 -19.12
C MET A 145 7.72 -13.55 -20.36
N ALA A 146 6.44 -13.67 -20.72
CA ALA A 146 5.85 -12.92 -21.83
C ALA A 146 5.84 -11.42 -21.55
N ALA A 147 5.46 -11.02 -20.34
CA ALA A 147 5.47 -9.61 -19.92
C ALA A 147 6.89 -8.99 -19.95
N ASP A 148 7.93 -9.79 -19.70
CA ASP A 148 9.32 -9.36 -19.83
C ASP A 148 9.76 -9.16 -21.27
N ALA A 149 9.37 -10.09 -22.15
CA ALA A 149 9.67 -9.99 -23.57
C ALA A 149 9.06 -8.71 -24.18
N ASP A 150 7.82 -8.36 -23.82
CA ASP A 150 7.19 -7.12 -24.26
C ASP A 150 7.90 -5.87 -23.69
N CYS A 151 8.37 -5.91 -22.45
CA CYS A 151 9.09 -4.80 -21.82
C CYS A 151 10.45 -4.53 -22.50
N ASP A 152 11.16 -5.57 -22.93
CA ASP A 152 12.46 -5.42 -23.59
C ASP A 152 12.32 -4.92 -25.04
N LEU A 153 11.25 -5.32 -25.75
CA LEU A 153 10.92 -4.77 -27.08
C LEU A 153 10.57 -3.27 -27.02
N VAL A 154 9.88 -2.82 -25.97
CA VAL A 154 9.56 -1.39 -25.78
C VAL A 154 10.82 -0.57 -25.54
N LYS A 155 11.76 -1.04 -24.70
CA LYS A 155 13.04 -0.35 -24.45
C LYS A 155 13.92 -0.24 -25.71
N GLU A 156 13.95 -1.28 -26.55
CA GLU A 156 14.66 -1.24 -27.83
C GLU A 156 14.06 -0.21 -28.78
N SER A 157 12.73 -0.06 -28.80
CA SER A 157 12.04 0.90 -29.66
C SER A 157 12.18 2.38 -29.22
N GLU A 158 12.34 2.64 -27.92
CA GLU A 158 12.56 4.00 -27.40
C GLU A 158 14.01 4.46 -27.58
N SER A 159 14.97 3.54 -27.50
CA SER A 159 16.39 3.83 -27.73
C SER A 159 16.71 4.12 -29.20
N THR A 160 15.94 3.58 -30.16
CA THR A 160 16.08 3.92 -31.59
C THR A 160 15.52 5.30 -31.96
N LYS A 161 14.60 5.88 -31.16
CA LYS A 161 13.99 7.19 -31.43
C LYS A 161 14.81 8.39 -30.94
N HIS A 162 15.82 8.15 -30.11
CA HIS A 162 16.71 9.19 -29.56
C HIS A 162 18.12 9.20 -30.18
N SER A 163 18.34 8.45 -31.27
CA SER A 163 19.57 8.48 -32.07
C SER A 163 19.35 9.17 -33.42
#